data_AF-G3JV36-F1
#
_entry.id   AF-G3JV36-F1
#
_cell.length_a   1.000
_cell.length_b   1.000
_cell.length_c   1.000
_cell.angle_alpha   90.00
_cell.angle_beta   90.00
_cell.angle_gamma   90.00
#
_symmetry.space_group_name_H-M   'P 1'
#
loop_
_entity.id
_entity.type
_entity.pdbx_description
1 polymer ?
#
loop_
_entity_poly.entity_id
_entity_poly.type
_entity_poly.pdbx_seq_one_letter_code
_entity_poly.pdbx_strand_id
1 'polypeptide(L)'
;MSTILVQLIFNTLNFILAPHNPYQEKYSIFECGFHSFLGQNRTQFGVKFFIFALVYLLLDLEILVIYPYGLSSYENGIYGLIIVLLFIGIITAGFVFELGKGALKIDRAGLATVGLAGAGVGIGVVFGCLILGVARNPSLKNQLFSYSILGFAFSEATALFALMMALLLLYVA
;
A
#
# COMPACT_ATOMS: atom_id res chain seq x y z
N MET A 1 -20.44 7.19 13.22
CA MET A 1 -20.80 8.48 13.86
C MET A 1 -19.92 8.82 15.08
N SER A 2 -19.39 7.87 15.88
CA SER A 2 -18.69 8.23 17.13
C SER A 2 -17.19 8.60 17.00
N THR A 3 -16.44 8.08 16.03
CA THR A 3 -14.97 8.27 15.97
C THR A 3 -14.54 9.71 15.69
N ILE A 4 -15.22 10.41 14.77
CA ILE A 4 -14.95 11.82 14.46
C ILE A 4 -15.26 12.70 15.66
N LEU A 5 -16.34 12.40 16.38
CA LEU A 5 -16.76 13.14 17.55
C LEU A 5 -15.76 12.96 18.70
N VAL A 6 -15.25 11.75 18.88
CA VAL A 6 -14.17 11.44 19.84
C VAL A 6 -12.89 12.21 19.49
N GLN A 7 -12.48 12.26 18.22
CA GLN A 7 -11.31 13.03 17.78
C GLN A 7 -11.45 14.53 18.09
N LEU A 8 -12.63 15.09 17.80
CA LEU A 8 -12.95 16.50 18.08
C LEU A 8 -12.93 16.80 19.57
N ILE A 9 -13.49 15.91 20.39
CA ILE A 9 -13.47 16.04 21.86
C ILE A 9 -12.03 16.07 22.36
N PHE A 10 -11.19 15.11 21.97
CA PHE A 10 -9.79 15.08 22.41
C PHE A 10 -8.98 16.29 21.94
N ASN A 11 -9.18 16.74 20.70
CA ASN A 11 -8.52 17.94 20.20
C ASN A 11 -8.96 19.20 20.97
N THR A 12 -10.25 19.32 21.28
CA THR A 12 -10.80 20.44 22.03
C THR A 12 -10.31 20.44 23.48
N LEU A 13 -10.28 19.28 24.12
CA LEU A 13 -9.72 19.11 25.47
C LEU A 13 -8.23 19.47 25.52
N ASN A 14 -7.44 19.02 24.54
CA ASN A 14 -6.02 19.38 24.45
C ASN A 14 -5.84 20.90 24.29
N PHE A 15 -6.66 21.55 23.46
CA PHE A 15 -6.59 23.01 23.28
C PHE A 15 -6.93 23.79 24.56
N ILE A 16 -7.87 23.30 25.38
CA ILE A 16 -8.29 23.97 26.63
C ILE A 16 -7.32 23.69 27.78
N LEU A 17 -6.83 22.46 27.92
CA LEU A 17 -6.02 22.02 29.06
C LEU A 17 -4.51 22.22 28.86
N ALA A 18 -4.02 22.28 27.61
CA ALA A 18 -2.59 22.38 27.35
C ALA A 18 -2.05 23.79 27.66
N PRO A 19 -0.93 23.91 28.39
CA PRO A 19 -0.30 25.19 28.66
C PRO A 19 0.21 25.84 27.38
N HIS A 20 -0.33 27.02 27.06
CA HIS A 20 0.01 27.78 25.87
C HIS A 20 1.04 28.87 26.20
N ASN A 21 2.33 28.59 25.95
CA ASN A 21 3.42 29.57 26.05
C ASN A 21 4.01 29.86 24.65
N PRO A 22 3.45 30.84 23.91
CA PRO A 22 3.90 31.24 22.57
C PRO A 22 5.15 32.14 22.64
N TYR A 23 6.21 31.77 21.91
CA TYR A 23 7.39 32.63 21.71
C TYR A 23 7.94 32.43 20.29
N GLN A 24 8.67 33.41 19.76
CA GLN A 24 9.06 33.44 18.33
C GLN A 24 9.79 32.17 17.88
N GLU A 25 10.75 31.69 18.66
CA GLU A 25 11.52 30.47 18.34
C GLU A 25 10.70 29.17 18.46
N LYS A 26 9.51 29.21 19.07
CA LYS A 26 8.60 28.05 19.11
C LYS A 26 7.81 27.91 17.80
N TYR A 27 7.59 29.03 17.11
CA TYR A 27 6.87 29.09 15.85
C TYR A 27 7.81 29.10 14.64
N SER A 28 9.12 29.21 14.84
CA SER A 28 10.11 29.03 13.78
C SER A 28 10.22 27.55 13.40
N ILE A 29 10.66 27.30 12.17
CA ILE A 29 10.88 25.95 11.66
C ILE A 29 12.11 25.37 12.36
N PHE A 30 12.01 24.13 12.82
CA PHE A 30 13.13 23.45 13.47
C PHE A 30 14.20 23.06 12.45
N GLU A 31 15.38 23.67 12.54
CA GLU A 31 16.54 23.40 11.68
C GLU A 31 17.81 23.07 12.50
N CYS A 32 17.65 22.22 13.52
CA CYS A 32 18.76 21.76 14.38
C CYS A 32 19.59 22.91 14.98
N GLY A 33 18.95 24.02 15.36
CA GLY A 33 19.61 25.19 15.95
C GLY A 33 20.15 26.22 14.96
N PHE A 34 19.95 26.02 13.65
CA PHE A 34 20.24 27.02 12.62
C PHE A 34 18.96 27.79 12.23
N HIS A 35 19.14 29.04 11.79
CA HIS A 35 18.06 29.81 11.18
C HIS A 35 17.83 29.33 9.74
N SER A 36 16.58 29.29 9.31
CA SER A 36 16.22 28.79 7.98
C SER A 36 17.00 29.48 6.88
N PHE A 37 17.56 28.68 5.96
CA PHE A 37 18.29 29.19 4.82
C PHE A 37 17.35 30.06 3.96
N LEU A 38 17.45 31.38 4.13
CA LEU A 38 16.66 32.38 3.39
C LEU A 38 16.92 32.21 1.89
N GLY A 39 15.97 31.62 1.17
CA GLY A 39 15.97 31.56 -0.30
C GLY A 39 15.94 30.16 -0.92
N GLN A 40 16.06 29.07 -0.15
CA GLN A 40 16.11 27.72 -0.72
C GLN A 40 15.06 26.76 -0.13
N ASN A 41 13.78 27.08 -0.37
CA ASN A 41 12.63 26.28 0.08
C ASN A 41 12.35 25.03 -0.80
N ARG A 42 13.16 24.83 -1.84
CA ARG A 42 13.07 23.71 -2.78
C ARG A 42 14.47 23.13 -2.93
N THR A 43 14.67 21.95 -2.39
CA THR A 43 15.86 21.14 -2.66
C THR A 43 15.60 20.25 -3.87
N GLN A 44 16.65 19.95 -4.65
CA GLN A 44 16.54 19.05 -5.78
C GLN A 44 16.29 17.63 -5.24
N PHE A 45 15.03 17.24 -5.20
CA PHE A 45 14.64 15.89 -4.82
C PHE A 45 14.99 14.95 -5.97
N GLY A 46 15.59 13.79 -5.66
CA GLY A 46 16.00 12.84 -6.68
C GLY A 46 14.79 12.31 -7.47
N VAL A 47 14.87 12.30 -8.81
CA VAL A 47 13.82 11.77 -9.71
C VAL A 47 13.46 10.30 -9.41
N LYS A 48 14.31 9.59 -8.67
CA LYS A 48 14.14 8.19 -8.29
C LYS A 48 12.85 7.95 -7.49
N PHE A 49 12.46 8.87 -6.59
CA PHE A 49 11.22 8.75 -5.82
C PHE A 49 9.96 8.80 -6.70
N PHE A 50 10.01 9.52 -7.81
CA PHE A 50 8.91 9.62 -8.77
C PHE A 50 8.71 8.30 -9.54
N ILE A 51 9.79 7.62 -9.91
CA ILE A 51 9.73 6.32 -10.60
C ILE A 51 9.06 5.26 -9.69
N PHE A 52 9.35 5.27 -8.38
CA PHE A 52 8.68 4.37 -7.44
C PHE A 52 7.20 4.66 -7.25
N ALA A 53 6.80 5.93 -7.19
CA ALA A 53 5.39 6.30 -7.13
C ALA A 53 4.63 5.84 -8.39
N LEU A 54 5.26 5.91 -9.56
CA LEU A 54 4.70 5.38 -10.80
C LEU A 54 4.56 3.85 -10.79
N VAL A 55 5.54 3.12 -10.27
CA VAL A 55 5.44 1.65 -10.11
C VAL A 55 4.34 1.28 -9.11
N TYR A 56 4.22 2.00 -8.00
CA TYR A 56 3.13 1.82 -7.03
C TYR A 56 1.76 2.06 -7.68
N LEU A 57 1.60 3.13 -8.46
CA LEU A 57 0.35 3.41 -9.18
C LEU A 57 0.00 2.29 -10.17
N LEU A 58 1.01 1.71 -10.83
CA LEU A 58 0.80 0.60 -11.77
C LEU A 58 0.36 -0.67 -11.05
N LEU A 59 0.94 -0.97 -9.88
CA LEU A 59 0.53 -2.11 -9.04
C LEU A 59 -0.88 -1.91 -8.45
N ASP A 60 -1.25 -0.71 -8.01
CA ASP A 60 -2.61 -0.41 -7.49
C ASP A 60 -3.70 -0.50 -8.59
N LEU A 61 -3.31 -0.29 -9.85
CA LEU A 61 -4.23 -0.44 -10.99
C LEU A 61 -4.69 -1.89 -11.18
N GLU A 62 -3.98 -2.88 -10.63
CA GLU A 62 -4.38 -4.28 -10.76
C GLU A 62 -5.67 -4.62 -10.01
N ILE A 63 -5.85 -4.06 -8.81
CA ILE A 63 -7.08 -4.21 -8.03
C ILE A 63 -8.26 -3.57 -8.77
N LEU A 64 -8.04 -2.42 -9.41
CA LEU A 64 -9.07 -1.72 -10.17
C LEU A 64 -9.57 -2.55 -11.36
N VAL A 65 -8.70 -3.35 -11.98
CA VAL A 65 -9.06 -4.25 -13.09
C VAL A 65 -9.66 -5.57 -12.58
N ILE A 66 -9.18 -6.10 -11.45
CA ILE A 66 -9.68 -7.34 -10.83
C ILE A 66 -11.09 -7.15 -10.24
N TYR A 67 -11.39 -5.97 -9.68
CA TYR A 67 -12.66 -5.67 -9.02
C TYR A 67 -13.91 -5.90 -9.91
N PRO A 68 -14.02 -5.33 -11.13
CA PRO A 68 -15.18 -5.55 -11.98
C PRO A 68 -15.31 -7.00 -12.44
N TYR A 69 -14.18 -7.68 -12.69
CA TYR A 69 -14.21 -9.12 -12.97
C TYR A 69 -14.79 -9.89 -11.77
N GLY A 70 -14.40 -9.53 -10.55
CA GLY A 70 -14.91 -10.19 -9.37
C GLY A 70 -16.41 -10.04 -9.17
N LEU A 71 -16.96 -8.86 -9.43
CA LEU A 71 -18.41 -8.61 -9.36
C LEU A 71 -19.20 -9.29 -10.48
N SER A 72 -18.62 -9.40 -11.67
CA SER A 72 -19.25 -9.96 -12.88
C SER A 72 -18.84 -11.40 -13.18
N SER A 73 -18.21 -12.10 -12.23
CA SER A 73 -17.69 -13.47 -12.41
C SER A 73 -18.73 -14.46 -12.95
N TYR A 74 -20.01 -14.20 -12.69
CA TYR A 74 -21.14 -15.02 -13.12
C TYR A 74 -21.41 -14.98 -14.61
N GLU A 75 -21.29 -13.80 -15.21
CA GLU A 75 -21.57 -13.62 -16.64
C GLU A 75 -20.31 -13.81 -17.48
N ASN A 76 -19.16 -13.40 -16.95
CA ASN A 76 -17.89 -13.45 -17.67
C ASN A 76 -17.22 -14.84 -17.66
N GLY A 77 -17.63 -15.75 -16.79
CA GLY A 77 -17.20 -17.15 -16.76
C GLY A 77 -15.69 -17.34 -16.84
N ILE A 78 -15.26 -18.30 -17.66
CA ILE A 78 -13.83 -18.63 -17.88
C ILE A 78 -13.12 -17.56 -18.72
N TYR A 79 -13.83 -16.87 -19.60
CA TYR A 79 -13.23 -15.86 -20.48
C TYR A 79 -12.67 -14.67 -19.68
N GLY A 80 -13.44 -14.16 -18.71
CA GLY A 80 -12.97 -13.11 -17.81
C GLY A 80 -11.79 -13.57 -16.95
N LEU A 81 -11.79 -14.83 -16.50
CA LEU A 81 -10.69 -15.39 -15.70
C LEU A 81 -9.36 -15.36 -16.45
N ILE A 82 -9.38 -15.78 -17.73
CA ILE A 82 -8.17 -15.83 -18.57
C ILE A 82 -7.62 -14.42 -18.78
N ILE A 83 -8.47 -13.42 -19.02
CA ILE A 83 -8.04 -12.02 -19.20
C ILE A 83 -7.38 -11.50 -17.93
N VAL A 84 -7.98 -11.73 -16.76
CA VAL A 84 -7.41 -11.29 -15.47
C VAL A 84 -6.08 -11.99 -15.18
N LEU A 85 -5.98 -13.30 -15.41
CA LEU A 85 -4.72 -14.03 -15.21
C LEU A 85 -3.62 -13.58 -16.15
N LEU A 86 -3.95 -13.30 -17.41
CA LEU A 86 -3.00 -12.77 -18.39
C LEU A 86 -2.51 -11.37 -17.97
N PHE A 87 -3.43 -10.52 -17.50
CA PHE A 87 -3.10 -9.18 -17.01
C PHE A 87 -2.18 -9.21 -15.78
N ILE A 88 -2.49 -10.03 -14.77
CA ILE A 88 -1.63 -10.25 -13.61
C ILE A 88 -0.25 -10.77 -14.04
N GLY A 89 -0.21 -11.69 -15.00
CA GLY A 89 1.03 -12.24 -15.55
C GLY A 89 1.92 -11.16 -16.19
N ILE A 90 1.35 -10.24 -16.96
CA ILE A 90 2.08 -9.13 -17.60
C ILE A 90 2.65 -8.18 -16.54
N ILE A 91 1.86 -7.78 -15.54
CA ILE A 91 2.32 -6.89 -14.47
C ILE A 91 3.43 -7.56 -13.66
N THR A 92 3.25 -8.83 -13.30
CA THR A 92 4.25 -9.60 -12.56
C THR A 92 5.57 -9.68 -13.33
N ALA A 93 5.52 -9.92 -14.65
CA ALA A 93 6.71 -9.94 -15.49
C ALA A 93 7.41 -8.56 -15.55
N GLY A 94 6.66 -7.47 -15.65
CA GLY A 94 7.19 -6.11 -15.59
C GLY A 94 7.88 -5.80 -14.26
N PHE A 95 7.28 -6.24 -13.15
CA PHE A 95 7.85 -6.08 -11.81
C PHE A 95 9.16 -6.88 -11.65
N VAL A 96 9.19 -8.15 -12.09
CA VAL A 96 10.41 -8.98 -12.08
C VAL A 96 11.54 -8.37 -12.91
N PHE A 97 11.21 -7.76 -14.05
CA PHE A 97 12.19 -7.08 -14.89
C PHE A 97 12.81 -5.85 -14.22
N GLU A 98 12.00 -5.03 -13.54
CA GLU A 98 12.50 -3.89 -12.76
C GLU A 98 13.39 -4.33 -11.57
N LEU A 99 13.05 -5.44 -10.91
CA LEU A 99 13.93 -6.05 -9.90
C LEU A 99 15.31 -6.42 -10.47
N GLY A 100 15.34 -6.98 -11.69
CA GLY A 100 16.56 -7.41 -12.38
C GLY A 100 17.48 -6.26 -12.83
N LYS A 101 16.95 -5.05 -13.04
CA LYS A 101 17.73 -3.87 -13.45
C LYS A 101 18.49 -3.18 -12.32
N GLY A 102 18.43 -3.71 -11.10
CA GLY A 102 19.23 -3.21 -9.98
C GLY A 102 18.66 -1.95 -9.30
N ALA A 103 17.36 -1.69 -9.47
CA ALA A 103 16.63 -0.75 -8.61
C ALA A 103 16.61 -1.22 -7.13
N LEU A 104 16.81 -2.52 -6.89
CA LEU A 104 16.95 -3.16 -5.58
C LEU A 104 18.31 -3.88 -5.48
N LYS A 105 19.29 -3.28 -4.78
CA LYS A 105 20.53 -3.98 -4.39
C LYS A 105 20.24 -4.97 -3.26
N ILE A 106 20.73 -6.21 -3.42
CA ILE A 106 20.44 -7.35 -2.55
C ILE A 106 20.87 -7.13 -1.08
N ASP A 107 21.84 -6.27 -0.80
CA ASP A 107 22.28 -5.95 0.57
C ASP A 107 21.18 -5.37 1.48
N ARG A 108 20.14 -4.73 0.92
CA ARG A 108 19.02 -4.15 1.69
C ARG A 108 17.65 -4.70 1.27
N ALA A 109 17.61 -5.53 0.22
CA ALA A 109 16.41 -6.24 -0.25
C ALA A 109 15.82 -7.17 0.82
N GLY A 110 16.64 -7.62 1.80
CA GLY A 110 16.21 -8.45 2.92
C GLY A 110 15.03 -7.87 3.72
N LEU A 111 14.96 -6.55 3.89
CA LEU A 111 13.86 -5.91 4.63
C LEU A 111 12.56 -5.87 3.82
N ALA A 112 12.65 -5.65 2.50
CA ALA A 112 11.50 -5.70 1.58
C ALA A 112 10.93 -7.12 1.47
N THR A 113 11.80 -8.13 1.46
CA THR A 113 11.38 -9.54 1.36
C THR A 113 10.58 -10.01 2.58
N VAL A 114 10.78 -9.43 3.77
CA VAL A 114 9.99 -9.76 4.96
C VAL A 114 8.53 -9.30 4.80
N GLY A 115 8.31 -8.10 4.25
CA GLY A 115 6.97 -7.57 3.98
C GLY A 115 6.24 -8.33 2.87
N LEU A 116 6.95 -8.64 1.78
CA LEU A 116 6.42 -9.45 0.66
C LEU A 116 6.10 -10.89 1.09
N ALA A 117 6.93 -11.50 1.94
CA ALA A 117 6.68 -12.84 2.46
C ALA A 117 5.41 -12.88 3.32
N GLY A 118 5.22 -11.88 4.19
CA GLY A 118 3.99 -11.77 5.00
C GLY A 118 2.73 -11.63 4.16
N ALA A 119 2.78 -10.84 3.09
CA ALA A 119 1.68 -10.69 2.16
C ALA A 119 1.40 -11.97 1.34
N GLY A 120 2.44 -12.67 0.88
CA GLY A 120 2.28 -13.96 0.21
C GLY A 120 1.56 -15.00 1.09
N VAL A 121 1.91 -15.05 2.38
CA VAL A 121 1.21 -15.89 3.37
C VAL A 121 -0.23 -15.43 3.55
N GLY A 122 -0.47 -14.12 3.68
CA GLY A 122 -1.82 -13.55 3.82
C GLY A 122 -2.75 -13.88 2.65
N ILE A 123 -2.27 -13.71 1.41
CA ILE A 123 -3.02 -14.06 0.19
C ILE A 123 -3.30 -15.57 0.16
N GLY A 124 -2.31 -16.40 0.50
CA GLY A 124 -2.46 -17.86 0.57
C GLY A 124 -3.53 -18.30 1.58
N VAL A 125 -3.60 -17.66 2.75
CA VAL A 125 -4.62 -17.91 3.77
C VAL A 125 -6.01 -17.46 3.29
N VAL A 126 -6.12 -16.27 2.68
CA VAL A 126 -7.39 -15.73 2.17
C VAL A 126 -7.99 -16.64 1.10
N PHE A 127 -7.19 -17.08 0.13
CA PHE A 127 -7.66 -18.00 -0.91
C PHE A 127 -7.84 -19.43 -0.39
N GLY A 128 -7.04 -19.89 0.57
CA GLY A 128 -7.24 -21.18 1.24
C GLY A 128 -8.59 -21.25 1.98
N CYS A 129 -8.95 -20.19 2.71
CA CYS A 129 -10.24 -20.06 3.37
C CYS A 129 -11.39 -19.95 2.36
N LEU A 130 -11.18 -19.29 1.22
CA LEU A 130 -12.17 -19.24 0.13
C LEU A 130 -12.47 -20.64 -0.42
N ILE A 131 -11.44 -21.39 -0.80
CA ILE A 131 -11.58 -22.75 -1.34
C ILE A 131 -12.32 -23.65 -0.34
N LEU A 132 -11.92 -23.62 0.94
CA LEU A 132 -12.55 -24.41 1.99
C LEU A 132 -14.00 -23.97 2.25
N GLY A 133 -14.27 -22.66 2.22
CA GLY A 133 -15.60 -22.09 2.41
C GLY A 133 -16.56 -22.44 1.28
N VAL A 134 -16.10 -22.35 0.02
CA VAL A 134 -16.88 -22.73 -1.16
C VAL A 134 -17.10 -24.25 -1.21
N ALA A 135 -16.11 -25.05 -0.81
CA ALA A 135 -16.25 -26.51 -0.73
C ALA A 135 -17.32 -26.95 0.28
N ARG A 136 -17.51 -26.20 1.37
CA ARG A 136 -18.53 -26.49 2.39
C ARG A 136 -19.91 -25.94 2.02
N ASN A 137 -19.96 -24.74 1.43
CA ASN A 137 -21.21 -24.04 1.10
C ASN A 137 -21.15 -23.45 -0.32
N PRO A 138 -21.44 -24.26 -1.36
CA PRO A 138 -21.34 -23.82 -2.76
C PRO A 138 -22.37 -22.75 -3.14
N SER A 139 -23.45 -22.60 -2.37
CA SER A 139 -24.50 -21.59 -2.59
C SER A 139 -24.04 -20.16 -2.25
N LEU A 140 -23.04 -19.98 -1.39
CA LEU A 140 -22.56 -18.66 -0.93
C LEU A 140 -21.30 -18.17 -1.65
N LYS A 141 -20.91 -18.81 -2.76
CA LYS A 141 -19.62 -18.57 -3.42
C LYS A 141 -19.37 -17.10 -3.80
N ASN A 142 -20.41 -16.31 -4.07
CA ASN A 142 -20.30 -14.93 -4.59
C ASN A 142 -19.98 -13.97 -3.47
N GLN A 143 -20.65 -14.21 -2.35
CA GLN A 143 -20.50 -13.44 -1.15
C GLN A 143 -19.14 -13.74 -0.52
N LEU A 144 -18.75 -15.01 -0.46
CA LEU A 144 -17.41 -15.42 -0.04
C LEU A 144 -16.32 -14.84 -0.95
N PHE A 145 -16.52 -14.86 -2.27
CA PHE A 145 -15.56 -14.29 -3.21
C PHE A 145 -15.39 -12.78 -3.03
N SER A 146 -16.49 -12.05 -2.84
CA SER A 146 -16.45 -10.62 -2.53
C SER A 146 -15.70 -10.32 -1.23
N TYR A 147 -15.88 -11.15 -0.19
CA TYR A 147 -15.15 -11.02 1.07
C TYR A 147 -13.66 -11.38 0.95
N SER A 148 -13.32 -12.38 0.13
CA SER A 148 -11.93 -12.73 -0.13
C SER A 148 -11.19 -11.69 -0.95
N ILE A 149 -11.87 -10.98 -1.87
CA ILE A 149 -11.26 -9.83 -2.57
C ILE A 149 -10.87 -8.73 -1.57
N LEU A 150 -11.74 -8.44 -0.59
CA LEU A 150 -11.42 -7.46 0.45
C LEU A 150 -10.20 -7.88 1.28
N GLY A 151 -10.11 -9.16 1.65
CA GLY A 151 -8.97 -9.73 2.37
C GLY A 151 -7.67 -9.72 1.54
N PHE A 152 -7.78 -10.01 0.24
CA PHE A 152 -6.68 -9.93 -0.73
C PHE A 152 -6.16 -8.50 -0.83
N ALA A 153 -7.03 -7.52 -1.08
CA ALA A 153 -6.65 -6.11 -1.21
C ALA A 153 -5.96 -5.57 0.06
N PHE A 154 -6.43 -5.97 1.25
CA PHE A 154 -5.78 -5.57 2.50
C PHE A 154 -4.40 -6.22 2.69
N SER A 155 -4.27 -7.51 2.35
CA SER A 155 -2.99 -8.22 2.41
C SER A 155 -1.98 -7.67 1.40
N GLU A 156 -2.44 -7.23 0.23
CA GLU A 156 -1.62 -6.61 -0.81
C GLU A 156 -1.19 -5.19 -0.43
N ALA A 157 -2.10 -4.37 0.11
CA ALA A 157 -1.79 -3.01 0.56
C ALA A 157 -0.66 -2.98 1.61
N THR A 158 -0.63 -3.96 2.52
CA THR A 158 0.45 -4.08 3.50
C THR A 158 1.79 -4.49 2.86
N ALA A 159 1.75 -5.32 1.81
CA ALA A 159 2.92 -5.67 1.00
C ALA A 159 3.51 -4.46 0.27
N LEU A 160 2.64 -3.71 -0.42
CA LEU A 160 3.02 -2.54 -1.21
C LEU A 160 3.55 -1.43 -0.30
N PHE A 161 2.95 -1.25 0.87
CA PHE A 161 3.45 -0.31 1.87
C PHE A 161 4.84 -0.71 2.41
N ALA A 162 5.06 -1.99 2.70
CA ALA A 162 6.37 -2.49 3.14
C ALA A 162 7.43 -2.34 2.04
N LEU A 163 7.06 -2.59 0.78
CA LEU A 163 7.92 -2.38 -0.39
C LEU A 163 8.27 -0.90 -0.56
N MET A 164 7.29 0.00 -0.45
CA MET A 164 7.50 1.45 -0.50
C MET A 164 8.45 1.92 0.60
N MET A 165 8.24 1.47 1.83
CA MET A 165 9.09 1.83 2.97
C MET A 165 10.51 1.28 2.82
N ALA A 166 10.65 0.04 2.35
CA ALA A 166 11.96 -0.54 2.09
C ALA A 166 12.72 0.23 0.99
N LEU A 167 12.05 0.66 -0.07
CA LEU A 167 12.66 1.46 -1.13
C LEU A 167 13.00 2.88 -0.66
N LEU A 168 12.16 3.53 0.15
CA LEU A 168 12.48 4.82 0.77
C LEU A 168 13.74 4.73 1.62
N LEU A 169 13.86 3.70 2.47
CA LEU A 169 15.03 3.47 3.31
C LEU A 169 16.30 3.15 2.51
N LEU A 170 16.16 2.49 1.36
CA LEU A 170 17.28 2.15 0.49
C LEU A 170 17.88 3.39 -0.20
N TYR A 171 17.07 4.43 -0.45
CA TYR A 171 17.49 5.65 -1.15
C TYR A 171 17.83 6.84 -0.25
N VAL A 172 17.33 6.87 1.00
CA VAL A 172 17.69 7.88 2.00
C VAL A 172 19.05 7.60 2.65
N ALA A 173 19.52 6.34 2.66
CA ALA A 173 20.79 5.91 3.24
C ALA A 173 21.89 5.67 2.20
#